data_AF-A0A8H8WTJ1-F1
#
_entry.id   AF-A0A8H8WTJ1-F1
#
_cell.length_a   1.000
_cell.length_b   1.000
_cell.length_c   1.000
_cell.angle_alpha   90.00
_cell.angle_beta   90.00
_cell.angle_gamma   90.00
#
_symmetry.space_group_name_H-M   'P 1'
#
loop_
_entity.id
_entity.type
_entity.pdbx_description
1 polymer ?
#
loop_
_entity_poly.entity_id
_entity_poly.type
_entity_poly.pdbx_seq_one_letter_code
_entity_poly.pdbx_strand_id
1 'polypeptide(L)'
;MSIDVFSSWAIRNIGSTISIWHKELKTGIGLAEEPSELGIVDGQTSLRFLGYVTQQHRERTEEEIDVNTEISDDQADNRRKRIVQAYEEISEKFPKQVAENLSAAFGSPAVDPFLGNVRHLGSIAPKSQSQHTPMISVRGTGRFIQSRKQAREIYRDIAVRYLQNLESFAV
;
A
#
# COMPACT_ATOMS: atom_id res chain seq x y z
N MET A 1 0.51 0.53 -1.93
CA MET A 1 1.30 0.21 -3.14
C MET A 1 0.37 -0.31 -4.20
N SER A 2 0.45 0.19 -5.41
CA SER A 2 -0.29 -0.40 -6.52
C SER A 2 0.35 -1.72 -6.95
N ILE A 3 -0.46 -2.65 -7.47
CA ILE A 3 0.05 -3.92 -7.99
C ILE A 3 0.36 -3.72 -9.47
N ASP A 4 1.57 -3.25 -9.73
CA ASP A 4 2.11 -2.99 -11.06
C ASP A 4 3.64 -3.17 -11.06
N VAL A 5 4.23 -3.26 -12.26
CA VAL A 5 5.68 -3.49 -12.43
C VAL A 5 6.53 -2.36 -11.85
N PHE A 6 6.07 -1.11 -11.92
CA PHE A 6 6.81 0.05 -11.42
C PHE A 6 6.81 0.08 -9.89
N SER A 7 5.75 -0.39 -9.26
CA SER A 7 5.69 -0.52 -7.80
C SER A 7 6.75 -1.48 -7.26
N SER A 8 7.12 -2.54 -8.00
CA SER A 8 8.26 -3.39 -7.63
C SER A 8 9.59 -2.64 -7.64
N TRP A 9 9.81 -1.79 -8.66
CA TRP A 9 11.00 -0.94 -8.74
C TRP A 9 11.00 0.13 -7.64
N ALA A 10 9.84 0.68 -7.32
CA ALA A 10 9.67 1.63 -6.25
C ALA A 10 10.03 1.04 -4.88
N ILE A 11 9.68 -0.23 -4.59
CA ILE A 11 10.08 -0.90 -3.33
C ILE A 11 11.60 -0.90 -3.17
N ARG A 12 12.33 -1.26 -4.24
CA ARG A 12 13.80 -1.29 -4.23
C ARG A 12 14.37 0.09 -3.98
N ASN A 13 13.83 1.09 -4.67
CA ASN A 13 14.26 2.48 -4.50
C ASN A 13 14.01 2.97 -3.06
N ILE A 14 12.81 2.76 -2.53
CA ILE A 14 12.44 3.11 -1.15
C ILE A 14 13.41 2.47 -0.15
N GLY A 15 13.70 1.17 -0.29
CA GLY A 15 14.63 0.46 0.59
C GLY A 15 16.04 1.06 0.55
N SER A 16 16.56 1.34 -0.65
CA SER A 16 17.87 1.98 -0.79
C SER A 16 17.91 3.39 -0.20
N THR A 17 16.90 4.21 -0.47
CA THR A 17 16.83 5.60 -0.02
C THR A 17 16.73 5.67 1.50
N ILE A 18 15.89 4.83 2.12
CA ILE A 18 15.78 4.75 3.58
C ILE A 18 17.12 4.34 4.21
N SER A 19 17.82 3.38 3.62
CA SER A 19 19.10 2.89 4.14
C SER A 19 20.18 3.97 4.10
N ILE A 20 20.25 4.71 2.98
CA ILE A 20 21.18 5.85 2.82
C ILE A 20 20.82 6.95 3.81
N TRP A 21 19.56 7.37 3.84
CA TRP A 21 19.09 8.43 4.72
C TRP A 21 19.34 8.12 6.20
N HIS A 22 19.10 6.88 6.64
CA HIS A 22 19.39 6.46 8.01
C HIS A 22 20.90 6.56 8.34
N LYS A 23 21.77 6.17 7.41
CA LYS A 23 23.23 6.29 7.58
C LYS A 23 23.66 7.75 7.65
N GLU A 24 23.14 8.59 6.76
CA GLU A 24 23.44 10.02 6.72
C GLU A 24 22.95 10.72 7.99
N LEU A 25 21.73 10.43 8.43
CA LEU A 25 21.16 10.98 9.67
C LEU A 25 22.02 10.61 10.88
N LYS A 26 22.37 9.33 11.03
CA LYS A 26 23.23 8.87 12.13
C LYS A 26 24.61 9.54 12.10
N THR A 27 25.15 9.75 10.90
CA THR A 27 26.46 10.42 10.71
C THR A 27 26.35 11.90 11.04
N GLY A 28 25.31 12.59 10.58
CA GLY A 28 25.08 14.00 10.86
C GLY A 28 24.88 14.27 12.35
N ILE A 29 24.12 13.43 13.05
CA ILE A 29 23.96 13.51 14.51
C ILE A 29 25.31 13.29 15.21
N GLY A 30 26.09 12.30 14.78
CA GLY A 30 27.41 12.01 15.37
C GLY A 30 28.48 13.07 15.11
N LEU A 31 28.30 13.90 14.07
CA LEU A 31 29.19 15.02 13.74
C LEU A 31 28.74 16.36 14.33
N ALA A 32 27.57 16.41 14.98
CA ALA A 32 27.12 17.63 15.65
C ALA A 32 28.06 17.97 16.82
N GLU A 33 28.32 19.27 17.03
CA GLU A 33 29.18 19.75 18.11
C GLU A 33 28.62 19.38 19.49
N GLU A 34 27.29 19.43 19.63
CA GLU A 34 26.58 19.08 20.86
C GLU A 34 25.34 18.22 20.55
N PRO A 35 25.51 16.90 20.30
CA PRO A 35 24.42 16.02 19.87
C PRO A 35 23.24 15.94 20.86
N SER A 36 23.50 16.20 22.16
CA SER A 36 22.49 16.21 23.22
C SER A 36 21.49 17.37 23.11
N GLU A 37 21.83 18.47 22.43
CA GLU A 37 20.90 19.60 22.24
C GLU A 37 19.81 19.31 21.21
N LEU A 38 20.00 18.29 20.36
CA LEU A 38 19.04 17.94 19.32
C LEU A 38 17.71 17.38 19.88
N GLY A 39 17.62 17.16 21.20
CA GLY A 39 16.42 16.62 21.84
C GLY A 39 16.07 15.20 21.39
N ILE A 40 17.01 14.52 20.71
CA ILE A 40 16.86 13.17 20.22
C ILE A 40 17.14 12.23 21.38
N VAL A 41 16.09 11.65 21.94
CA VAL A 41 16.22 10.61 22.97
C VAL A 41 16.83 9.36 22.34
N ASP A 42 17.79 8.74 23.02
CA ASP A 42 18.38 7.46 22.60
C ASP A 42 17.28 6.46 22.22
N GLY A 43 17.30 5.98 20.96
CA GLY A 43 16.29 5.07 20.40
C GLY A 43 15.19 5.72 19.54
N GLN A 44 15.05 7.06 19.51
CA GLN A 44 14.04 7.75 18.67
C GLN A 44 14.46 7.96 17.20
N THR A 45 15.67 7.57 16.82
CA THR A 45 16.21 7.72 15.45
C THR A 45 15.96 6.52 14.55
N SER A 46 15.46 5.39 15.11
CA SER A 46 15.24 4.18 14.33
C SER A 46 13.90 4.24 13.60
N LEU A 47 13.93 4.47 12.29
CA LEU A 47 12.76 4.27 11.45
C LEU A 47 12.42 2.78 11.38
N ARG A 48 11.18 2.41 11.71
CA ARG A 48 10.68 1.04 11.62
C ARG A 48 9.58 0.93 10.58
N PHE A 49 9.53 -0.21 9.91
CA PHE A 49 8.55 -0.51 8.88
C PHE A 49 7.41 -1.35 9.47
N LEU A 50 6.23 -0.74 9.57
CA LEU A 50 5.02 -1.35 10.12
C LEU A 50 4.28 -2.26 9.14
N GLY A 51 4.49 -2.07 7.84
CA GLY A 51 3.82 -2.86 6.81
C GLY A 51 3.37 -2.04 5.61
N TYR A 52 2.73 -2.72 4.67
CA TYR A 52 2.22 -2.19 3.42
C TYR A 52 0.81 -2.68 3.15
N VAL A 53 0.06 -1.86 2.42
CA VAL A 53 -1.21 -2.22 1.80
C VAL A 53 -1.02 -2.31 0.30
N THR A 54 -1.64 -3.29 -0.34
CA THR A 54 -1.76 -3.32 -1.80
C THR A 54 -3.05 -2.63 -2.23
N GLN A 55 -3.03 -2.01 -3.40
CA GLN A 55 -4.19 -1.38 -4.01
C GLN A 55 -4.29 -1.86 -5.46
N GLN A 56 -5.48 -2.28 -5.85
CA GLN A 56 -5.75 -2.56 -7.26
C GLN A 56 -6.09 -1.25 -7.97
N HIS A 57 -5.31 -0.87 -8.99
CA HIS A 57 -5.76 0.15 -9.93
C HIS A 57 -6.98 -0.38 -10.69
N ARG A 58 -7.94 0.49 -11.03
CA ARG A 58 -8.98 0.11 -11.99
C ARG A 58 -8.29 -0.40 -13.25
N GLU A 59 -8.48 -1.67 -13.54
CA GLU A 59 -8.39 -2.12 -14.92
C GLU A 59 -9.46 -1.36 -15.70
N ARG A 60 -9.10 -0.88 -16.89
CA ARG A 60 -10.06 -0.28 -17.82
C ARG A 60 -11.25 -1.22 -17.90
N THR A 61 -12.41 -0.71 -17.53
CA THR A 61 -13.65 -1.48 -17.60
C THR A 61 -13.96 -1.71 -19.08
N GLU A 62 -14.67 -2.78 -19.40
CA GLU A 62 -15.04 -3.22 -20.75
C GLU A 62 -15.40 -2.04 -21.69
N GLU A 63 -16.15 -1.06 -21.16
CA GLU A 63 -16.55 0.18 -21.85
C GLU A 63 -15.40 1.09 -22.35
N GLU A 64 -14.23 1.09 -21.71
CA GLU A 64 -13.06 1.91 -22.12
C GLU A 64 -12.13 1.18 -23.10
N ILE A 65 -12.23 -0.14 -23.21
CA ILE A 65 -11.45 -0.93 -24.17
C ILE A 65 -12.13 -0.94 -25.56
N ASP A 66 -13.45 -0.67 -25.61
CA ASP A 66 -14.30 -0.82 -26.80
C ASP A 66 -14.69 0.49 -27.51
N VAL A 67 -14.09 1.64 -27.21
CA VAL A 67 -14.49 2.88 -27.92
C VAL A 67 -13.88 3.00 -29.33
N ASN A 68 -12.80 2.28 -29.65
CA ASN A 68 -12.08 2.43 -30.93
C ASN A 68 -11.58 1.14 -31.58
N THR A 69 -12.02 -0.04 -31.15
CA THR A 69 -11.56 -1.30 -31.79
C THR A 69 -12.69 -2.31 -31.78
N GLU A 70 -13.24 -2.64 -32.94
CA GLU A 70 -14.12 -3.79 -33.12
C GLU A 70 -13.30 -5.06 -32.84
N ILE A 71 -13.48 -5.65 -31.66
CA ILE A 71 -12.85 -6.90 -31.28
C ILE A 71 -13.97 -7.87 -30.94
N SER A 72 -13.91 -9.10 -31.46
CA SER A 72 -14.89 -10.14 -31.16
C SER A 72 -14.88 -10.50 -29.65
N ASP A 73 -16.04 -10.89 -29.13
CA ASP A 73 -16.25 -11.23 -27.71
C ASP A 73 -15.20 -12.23 -27.17
N ASP A 74 -14.81 -13.21 -27.99
CA ASP A 74 -13.79 -14.23 -27.64
C ASP A 74 -12.38 -13.63 -27.38
N GLN A 75 -12.03 -12.53 -28.04
CA GLN A 75 -10.74 -11.87 -27.86
C GLN A 75 -10.76 -10.91 -26.66
N ALA A 76 -11.91 -10.31 -26.35
CA ALA A 76 -12.09 -9.50 -25.15
C ALA A 76 -11.94 -10.35 -23.88
N ASP A 77 -12.58 -11.53 -23.84
CA ASP A 77 -12.49 -12.46 -22.72
C ASP A 77 -11.07 -12.99 -22.49
N ASN A 78 -10.35 -13.32 -23.56
CA ASN A 78 -8.95 -13.76 -23.46
C ASN A 78 -8.02 -12.64 -22.96
N ARG A 79 -8.29 -11.39 -23.32
CA ARG A 79 -7.54 -10.24 -22.81
C ARG A 79 -7.79 -10.01 -21.33
N ARG A 80 -9.04 -10.11 -20.86
CA ARG A 80 -9.41 -9.99 -19.44
C ARG A 80 -8.69 -11.04 -18.59
N LYS A 81 -8.71 -12.31 -19.03
CA LYS A 81 -8.00 -13.41 -18.34
C LYS A 81 -6.50 -13.14 -18.21
N ARG A 82 -5.84 -12.64 -19.26
CA ARG A 82 -4.42 -12.30 -19.23
C ARG A 82 -4.09 -11.16 -18.27
N ILE A 83 -4.96 -10.15 -18.14
CA ILE A 83 -4.74 -9.03 -17.21
C ILE A 83 -4.83 -9.51 -15.76
N VAL A 84 -5.87 -10.29 -15.45
CA VAL A 84 -6.06 -10.87 -14.10
C VAL A 84 -4.87 -11.76 -13.73
N GLN A 85 -4.43 -12.62 -14.66
CA GLN A 85 -3.26 -13.48 -14.43
C GLN A 85 -1.98 -12.67 -14.17
N ALA A 86 -1.70 -11.63 -14.97
CA ALA A 86 -0.53 -10.78 -14.77
C ALA A 86 -0.57 -10.06 -13.41
N TYR A 87 -1.75 -9.63 -12.96
CA TYR A 87 -1.95 -9.05 -11.63
C TYR A 87 -1.65 -10.05 -10.52
N GLU A 88 -2.16 -11.28 -10.63
CA GLU A 88 -1.90 -12.36 -9.66
C GLU A 88 -0.41 -12.67 -9.57
N GLU A 89 0.26 -12.87 -10.72
CA GLU A 89 1.69 -13.15 -10.80
C GLU A 89 2.56 -12.05 -10.19
N ILE A 90 2.16 -10.78 -10.35
CA ILE A 90 2.84 -9.65 -9.73
C ILE A 90 2.57 -9.64 -8.22
N SER A 91 1.30 -9.82 -7.81
CA SER A 91 0.88 -9.80 -6.40
C SER A 91 1.60 -10.86 -5.57
N GLU A 92 1.85 -12.04 -6.12
CA GLU A 92 2.60 -13.11 -5.46
C GLU A 92 4.07 -12.75 -5.19
N LYS A 93 4.67 -11.89 -6.03
CA LYS A 93 6.07 -11.47 -5.90
C LYS A 93 6.28 -10.34 -4.90
N PHE A 94 5.24 -9.57 -4.59
CA PHE A 94 5.31 -8.42 -3.69
C PHE A 94 5.83 -8.75 -2.29
N PRO A 95 5.30 -9.77 -1.57
CA PRO A 95 5.80 -10.13 -0.24
C PRO A 95 7.30 -10.41 -0.23
N LYS A 96 7.78 -11.12 -1.25
CA LYS A 96 9.21 -11.43 -1.42
C LYS A 96 10.03 -10.15 -1.67
N GLN A 97 9.58 -9.26 -2.56
CA GLN A 97 10.28 -7.99 -2.81
C GLN A 97 10.32 -7.09 -1.58
N VAL A 98 9.24 -7.04 -0.79
CA VAL A 98 9.20 -6.26 0.45
C VAL A 98 10.16 -6.85 1.47
N ALA A 99 10.16 -8.16 1.67
CA ALA A 99 11.11 -8.83 2.56
C ALA A 99 12.57 -8.60 2.12
N GLU A 100 12.88 -8.71 0.83
CA GLU A 100 14.25 -8.51 0.33
C GLU A 100 14.77 -7.08 0.51
N ASN A 101 13.92 -6.06 0.37
CA ASN A 101 14.37 -4.66 0.32
C ASN A 101 14.09 -3.85 1.58
N LEU A 102 13.16 -4.29 2.43
CA LEU A 102 12.70 -3.53 3.59
C LEU A 102 12.83 -4.29 4.92
N SER A 103 13.23 -5.58 4.91
CA SER A 103 13.32 -6.39 6.13
C SER A 103 14.25 -5.83 7.21
N ALA A 104 15.33 -5.16 6.81
CA ALA A 104 16.22 -4.49 7.75
C ALA A 104 15.52 -3.42 8.61
N ALA A 105 14.40 -2.88 8.13
CA ALA A 105 13.57 -1.91 8.87
C ALA A 105 12.43 -2.57 9.66
N PHE A 106 12.20 -3.88 9.57
CA PHE A 106 11.05 -4.53 10.19
C PHE A 106 11.10 -4.54 11.72
N GLY A 107 12.25 -4.23 12.34
CA GLY A 107 12.46 -4.08 13.78
C GLY A 107 12.13 -5.28 14.68
N SER A 108 11.34 -6.26 14.22
CA SER A 108 11.02 -7.52 14.89
C SER A 108 10.64 -8.60 13.86
N PRO A 109 11.06 -9.86 14.04
CA PRO A 109 10.66 -10.97 13.18
C PRO A 109 9.19 -11.38 13.34
N ALA A 110 8.48 -10.88 14.36
CA ALA A 110 7.06 -11.16 14.60
C ALA A 110 6.10 -10.28 13.77
N VAL A 111 6.62 -9.27 13.05
CA VAL A 111 5.82 -8.35 12.23
C VAL A 111 5.36 -9.07 10.96
N ASP A 112 4.04 -9.09 10.72
CA ASP A 112 3.49 -9.43 9.40
C ASP A 112 3.37 -8.13 8.58
N PRO A 113 4.27 -7.85 7.64
CA PRO A 113 4.26 -6.59 6.91
C PRO A 113 3.05 -6.45 5.98
N PHE A 114 2.30 -7.51 5.68
CA PHE A 114 1.15 -7.40 4.79
C PHE A 114 -0.13 -7.02 5.54
N LEU A 115 -0.51 -5.74 5.45
CA LEU A 115 -1.67 -5.21 6.18
C LEU A 115 -3.00 -5.48 5.48
N GLY A 116 -2.98 -5.76 4.17
CA GLY A 116 -4.16 -6.12 3.40
C GLY A 116 -4.22 -5.49 2.01
N ASN A 117 -5.33 -5.74 1.31
CA ASN A 117 -5.56 -5.27 -0.05
C ASN A 117 -6.80 -4.36 -0.10
N VAL A 118 -6.59 -3.13 -0.58
CA VAL A 118 -7.65 -2.19 -0.92
C VAL A 118 -8.08 -2.47 -2.36
N ARG A 119 -9.09 -3.31 -2.50
CA ARG A 119 -9.74 -3.57 -3.79
C ARG A 119 -10.42 -2.31 -4.32
N HIS A 120 -10.74 -2.29 -5.62
CA HIS A 120 -11.46 -1.17 -6.21
C HIS A 120 -12.82 -0.97 -5.53
N LEU A 121 -12.96 0.14 -4.82
CA LEU A 121 -14.19 0.51 -4.10
C LEU A 121 -15.25 1.15 -5.03
N GLY A 122 -15.11 0.98 -6.35
CA GLY A 122 -16.09 1.43 -7.33
C GLY A 122 -16.24 2.95 -7.38
N SER A 123 -17.47 3.42 -7.52
CA SER A 123 -17.82 4.85 -7.58
C SER A 123 -17.81 5.55 -6.22
N ILE A 124 -17.57 4.84 -5.10
CA ILE A 124 -17.57 5.46 -3.77
C ILE A 124 -16.35 6.38 -3.55
N ALA A 125 -15.23 6.13 -4.23
CA ALA A 125 -14.04 6.99 -4.13
C ALA A 125 -14.28 8.36 -4.77
N PRO A 126 -14.74 8.43 -6.05
CA PRO A 126 -15.15 9.70 -6.64
C PRO A 126 -16.23 10.40 -5.82
N LYS A 127 -17.21 9.64 -5.30
CA LYS A 127 -18.29 10.22 -4.48
C LYS A 127 -17.79 10.82 -3.17
N SER A 128 -16.85 10.15 -2.50
CA SER A 128 -16.15 10.60 -1.30
C SER A 128 -15.41 11.91 -1.56
N GLN A 129 -14.73 12.02 -2.70
CA GLN A 129 -14.04 13.23 -3.12
C GLN A 129 -15.02 14.38 -3.37
N SER A 130 -16.09 14.15 -4.16
CA SER A 130 -17.11 15.18 -4.44
C SER A 130 -17.86 15.66 -3.19
N GLN A 131 -17.97 14.80 -2.17
CA GLN A 131 -18.63 15.14 -0.90
C GLN A 131 -17.68 15.62 0.19
N HIS A 132 -16.36 15.65 -0.08
CA HIS A 132 -15.33 15.98 0.92
C HIS A 132 -15.48 15.20 2.23
N THR A 133 -15.82 13.91 2.13
CA THR A 133 -16.07 13.04 3.30
C THR A 133 -15.32 11.72 3.14
N PRO A 134 -14.83 11.08 4.21
CA PRO A 134 -14.25 9.73 4.13
C PRO A 134 -15.21 8.73 3.47
N MET A 135 -14.67 7.75 2.73
CA MET A 135 -15.45 6.73 2.02
C MET A 135 -16.43 5.97 2.93
N ILE A 136 -16.04 5.74 4.18
CA ILE A 136 -16.86 5.11 5.23
C ILE A 136 -18.03 5.97 5.72
N SER A 137 -18.07 7.24 5.34
CA SER A 137 -19.03 8.25 5.77
C SER A 137 -19.80 8.88 4.61
N VAL A 138 -19.56 8.41 3.37
CA VAL A 138 -20.26 8.88 2.18
C VAL A 138 -21.78 8.75 2.35
N ARG A 139 -22.48 9.82 2.00
CA ARG A 139 -23.95 9.86 1.97
C ARG A 139 -24.42 9.44 0.58
N GLY A 140 -25.22 8.38 0.53
CA GLY A 140 -25.78 7.84 -0.71
C GLY A 140 -26.75 6.71 -0.42
N THR A 141 -27.61 6.41 -1.38
CA THR A 141 -28.61 5.33 -1.32
C THR A 141 -28.19 4.15 -2.20
N GLY A 142 -28.84 2.99 -1.99
CA GLY A 142 -28.60 1.79 -2.80
C GLY A 142 -27.16 1.28 -2.73
N ARG A 143 -26.52 1.11 -3.89
CA ARG A 143 -25.15 0.58 -4.06
C ARG A 143 -24.12 1.26 -3.14
N PHE A 144 -24.25 2.57 -2.89
CA PHE A 144 -23.32 3.30 -2.03
C PHE A 144 -23.36 2.85 -0.56
N ILE A 145 -24.48 2.32 -0.08
CA ILE A 145 -24.60 1.77 1.28
C ILE A 145 -23.74 0.50 1.42
N GLN A 146 -23.83 -0.39 0.43
CA GLN A 146 -23.05 -1.63 0.39
C GLN A 146 -21.56 -1.34 0.23
N SER A 147 -21.18 -0.46 -0.71
CA SER A 147 -19.78 -0.07 -0.90
C SER A 147 -19.17 0.60 0.34
N ARG A 148 -19.97 1.35 1.12
CA ARG A 148 -19.52 1.94 2.39
C ARG A 148 -19.28 0.89 3.47
N LYS A 149 -20.14 -0.13 3.55
CA LYS A 149 -19.96 -1.26 4.46
C LYS A 149 -18.67 -2.01 4.12
N GLN A 150 -18.48 -2.32 2.84
CA GLN A 150 -17.26 -2.98 2.35
C GLN A 150 -16.00 -2.15 2.63
N ALA A 151 -16.03 -0.84 2.37
CA ALA A 151 -14.92 0.06 2.69
C ALA A 151 -14.58 0.04 4.20
N ARG A 152 -15.61 0.04 5.06
CA ARG A 152 -15.42 -0.03 6.51
C ARG A 152 -14.77 -1.33 6.95
N GLU A 153 -15.18 -2.47 6.39
CA GLU A 153 -14.58 -3.77 6.68
C GLU A 153 -13.11 -3.80 6.27
N ILE A 154 -12.78 -3.40 5.04
CA ILE A 154 -11.40 -3.34 4.53
C ILE A 154 -10.51 -2.48 5.43
N TYR A 155 -10.95 -1.25 5.76
CA TYR A 155 -10.13 -0.35 6.58
C TYR A 155 -10.03 -0.82 8.04
N ARG A 156 -11.07 -1.48 8.57
CA ARG A 156 -11.01 -2.07 9.91
C ARG A 156 -9.97 -3.17 9.97
N ASP A 157 -9.95 -4.08 9.00
CA ASP A 157 -9.02 -5.20 9.00
C ASP A 157 -7.56 -4.73 8.86
N ILE A 158 -7.33 -3.73 8.00
CA ILE A 158 -6.03 -3.06 7.88
C ILE A 158 -5.62 -2.40 9.21
N ALA A 159 -6.54 -1.68 9.86
CA ALA A 159 -6.26 -1.00 11.11
C ALA A 159 -5.94 -1.99 12.25
N VAL A 160 -6.63 -3.14 12.31
CA VAL A 160 -6.34 -4.19 13.30
C VAL A 160 -4.93 -4.73 13.11
N ARG A 161 -4.53 -5.10 11.88
CA ARG A 161 -3.17 -5.58 11.61
C ARG A 161 -2.11 -4.51 11.88
N TYR A 162 -2.41 -3.26 11.54
CA TYR A 162 -1.52 -2.14 11.83
C TYR A 162 -1.26 -2.00 13.33
N LEU A 163 -2.31 -2.08 14.16
CA LEU A 163 -2.18 -2.00 15.62
C LEU A 163 -1.43 -3.21 16.19
N GLN A 164 -1.67 -4.41 15.68
CA GLN A 164 -0.92 -5.62 16.07
C GLN A 164 0.58 -5.47 15.81
N ASN A 165 0.96 -4.94 14.63
CA ASN A 165 2.36 -4.68 14.33
C ASN A 165 2.92 -3.55 15.19
N LEU A 166 2.13 -2.53 15.52
CA LEU A 166 2.55 -1.45 16.41
C LEU A 166 2.86 -1.96 17.82
N GLU A 167 2.04 -2.85 18.37
CA GLU A 167 2.29 -3.51 19.66
C GLU A 167 3.59 -4.32 19.66
N SER A 168 3.95 -4.94 18.53
CA SER A 168 5.22 -5.68 18.41
C SER A 168 6.48 -4.81 18.53
N PHE A 169 6.32 -3.48 18.42
CA PHE A 169 7.41 -2.50 18.57
C PHE A 169 7.40 -1.76 19.92
N ALA A 170 6.35 -1.93 20.72
CA ALA A 170 6.20 -1.28 22.01
C ALA A 170 6.91 -2.02 23.17
N VAL A 171 7.63 -3.11 22.84
CA VAL A 171 8.51 -3.87 23.73
C VAL A 171 9.96 -3.47 23.46
#